data_AF-A0A2P5DC07-F1
#
_entry.id   AF-A0A2P5DC07-F1
#
_cell.length_a   1.000
_cell.length_b   1.000
_cell.length_c   1.000
_cell.angle_alpha   90.00
_cell.angle_beta   90.00
_cell.angle_gamma   90.00
#
_symmetry.space_group_name_H-M   'P 1'
#
loop_
_entity.id
_entity.type
_entity.pdbx_description
1 polymer ?
#
loop_
_entity_poly.entity_id
_entity_poly.type
_entity_poly.pdbx_seq_one_letter_code
_entity_poly.pdbx_strand_id
1 'polypeptide(L)'
;MLLDPVPELQPLRFKDLPISNFPNLDDLWQLILKAHKTRSSSAIIWNTMECLERTSLARLAQEYQISFFAIGPMHKIVPPSCSSLLDEDYSCTSRLDKQPDNSVIYVGLGSIAFMDEKELIEMAWGLANSKQPFLWVVRNDPNNGGNGIKFPPEGFQATIGERGCIV
;
A
#
# COMPACT_ATOMS: atom_id res chain seq x y z
N MET A 1 4.69 0.46 26.13
CA MET A 1 3.78 -0.55 25.55
C MET A 1 3.72 -0.48 24.03
N LEU A 2 3.16 0.55 23.39
CA LEU A 2 3.05 0.57 21.91
C LEU A 2 4.39 0.55 21.16
N LEU A 3 5.43 1.13 21.75
CA LEU A 3 6.78 1.15 21.17
C LEU A 3 7.63 -0.07 21.56
N ASP A 4 7.11 -0.91 22.46
CA ASP A 4 7.85 -2.05 22.97
C ASP A 4 7.87 -3.14 21.90
N PRO A 5 8.96 -3.91 21.78
CA PRO A 5 9.02 -5.00 20.83
C PRO A 5 8.01 -6.09 21.18
N VAL A 6 7.44 -6.70 20.15
CA VAL A 6 6.60 -7.90 20.32
C VAL A 6 7.52 -9.10 20.58
N PRO A 7 7.33 -9.83 21.69
CA PRO A 7 8.11 -11.05 21.95
C PRO A 7 8.06 -12.01 20.76
N GLU A 8 9.19 -12.64 20.42
CA GLU A 8 9.33 -13.64 19.35
C GLU A 8 9.12 -13.14 17.90
N LEU A 9 8.62 -11.90 17.73
CA LEU A 9 8.27 -11.29 16.44
C LEU A 9 9.12 -10.03 16.12
N GLN A 10 10.35 -9.96 16.63
CA GLN A 10 11.25 -8.86 16.27
C GLN A 10 11.49 -8.81 14.75
N PRO A 11 11.55 -7.60 14.14
CA PRO A 11 11.65 -6.28 14.77
C PRO A 11 10.31 -5.59 15.08
N LEU A 12 9.16 -6.28 14.98
CA LEU A 12 7.86 -5.66 15.14
C LEU A 12 7.66 -5.12 16.56
N ARG A 13 7.05 -3.93 16.67
CA ARG A 13 6.54 -3.35 17.91
C ARG A 13 5.02 -3.52 17.96
N PHE A 14 4.43 -3.36 19.14
CA PHE A 14 2.98 -3.47 19.28
C PHE A 14 2.20 -2.49 18.38
N LYS A 15 2.72 -1.29 18.10
CA LYS A 15 2.10 -0.35 17.16
C LYS A 15 2.18 -0.77 15.68
N ASP A 16 3.08 -1.70 15.34
CA ASP A 16 3.25 -2.18 13.96
C ASP A 16 2.28 -3.35 13.67
N LEU A 17 1.57 -3.85 14.68
CA LEU A 17 0.51 -4.85 14.51
C LEU A 17 -0.74 -4.18 13.91
N PRO A 18 -1.49 -4.87 13.02
CA PRO A 18 -2.62 -4.29 12.28
C PRO A 18 -3.89 -4.14 13.13
N ILE A 19 -3.76 -3.91 14.44
CA ILE A 19 -4.87 -3.91 15.41
C ILE A 19 -5.94 -2.88 15.02
N SER A 20 -5.52 -1.70 14.56
CA SER A 20 -6.42 -0.62 14.14
C SER A 20 -7.16 -0.89 12.83
N ASN A 21 -6.76 -1.90 12.05
CA ASN A 21 -7.42 -2.23 10.79
C ASN A 21 -8.68 -3.09 10.99
N PHE A 22 -8.90 -3.58 12.22
CA PHE A 22 -10.03 -4.44 12.55
C PHE A 22 -11.01 -3.70 13.48
N PRO A 23 -12.33 -3.87 13.30
CA PRO A 23 -13.33 -3.25 14.16
C PRO A 23 -13.19 -3.66 15.64
N ASN A 24 -12.68 -4.87 15.88
CA ASN A 24 -12.46 -5.43 17.20
C ASN A 24 -11.32 -6.50 17.15
N LEU A 25 -10.86 -6.92 18.33
CA LEU A 25 -9.81 -7.93 18.46
C LEU A 25 -10.27 -9.34 18.05
N ASP A 26 -11.56 -9.64 18.11
CA ASP A 26 -12.09 -10.95 17.73
C ASP A 26 -11.91 -11.19 16.23
N ASP A 27 -12.11 -10.18 15.38
CA ASP A 27 -11.91 -10.27 13.93
C ASP A 27 -10.44 -10.51 13.57
N LEU A 28 -9.52 -9.81 14.24
CA LEU A 28 -8.09 -10.07 14.12
C LEU A 28 -7.76 -11.49 14.56
N TRP A 29 -8.33 -11.95 15.68
CA TRP A 29 -8.11 -13.30 16.18
C TRP A 29 -8.63 -14.36 15.21
N GLN A 30 -9.80 -14.16 14.61
CA GLN A 30 -10.33 -15.06 13.58
C GLN A 30 -9.42 -15.13 12.35
N LEU A 31 -8.83 -14.01 11.93
CA LEU A 31 -7.84 -14.01 10.85
C LEU A 31 -6.60 -14.84 11.22
N ILE A 32 -6.04 -14.63 12.43
CA ILE A 32 -4.89 -15.38 12.93
C ILE A 32 -5.22 -16.88 13.00
N LEU A 33 -6.39 -17.26 13.51
CA LEU A 33 -6.83 -18.65 13.56
C LEU A 33 -6.98 -19.27 12.17
N LYS A 34 -7.50 -18.52 11.19
CA LYS A 34 -7.57 -19.00 9.79
C LYS A 34 -6.18 -19.21 9.20
N ALA A 35 -5.25 -18.27 9.40
CA ALA A 35 -3.85 -18.40 8.97
C ALA A 35 -3.10 -19.51 9.73
N HIS A 36 -3.53 -19.84 10.94
CA HIS A 36 -3.02 -21.01 11.65
C HIS A 36 -3.60 -22.30 11.08
N LYS A 37 -4.88 -22.33 10.70
CA LYS A 37 -5.51 -23.50 10.08
C LYS A 37 -4.93 -23.85 8.72
N THR A 38 -4.36 -22.90 7.97
CA THR A 38 -3.63 -23.20 6.73
C THR A 38 -2.41 -24.12 6.93
N ARG A 39 -2.02 -24.40 8.18
CA ARG A 39 -1.03 -25.42 8.54
C ARG A 39 -1.47 -26.87 8.24
N SER A 40 -2.72 -27.13 7.88
CA SER A 40 -3.14 -28.45 7.37
C SER A 40 -2.88 -28.65 5.86
N SER A 41 -2.33 -27.63 5.18
CA SER A 41 -2.05 -27.70 3.75
C SER A 41 -0.79 -28.54 3.48
N SER A 42 -0.73 -29.19 2.31
CA SER A 42 0.48 -29.93 1.89
C SER A 42 1.67 -29.01 1.57
N ALA A 43 1.40 -27.77 1.18
CA ALA A 43 2.39 -26.72 0.94
C ALA A 43 1.73 -25.35 0.95
N ILE A 44 2.55 -24.29 1.04
CA ILE A 44 2.11 -22.89 0.98
C ILE A 44 2.81 -22.19 -0.19
N ILE A 45 2.02 -21.53 -1.04
CA ILE A 45 2.51 -20.62 -2.08
C ILE A 45 2.50 -19.21 -1.51
N TRP A 46 3.63 -18.51 -1.59
CA TRP A 46 3.79 -17.18 -1.00
C TRP A 46 4.34 -16.21 -2.03
N ASN A 47 3.69 -15.05 -2.18
CA ASN A 47 4.13 -13.99 -3.10
C ASN A 47 5.26 -13.16 -2.47
N THR A 48 6.41 -13.79 -2.28
CA THR A 48 7.66 -13.18 -1.84
C THR A 48 8.84 -13.77 -2.62
N MET A 49 10.05 -13.29 -2.37
CA MET A 49 11.28 -13.81 -2.95
C MET A 49 12.28 -14.18 -1.86
N GLU A 50 13.04 -15.24 -2.11
CA GLU A 50 14.03 -15.75 -1.14
C GLU A 50 15.03 -14.67 -0.70
N CYS A 51 15.50 -13.83 -1.62
CA CYS A 51 16.45 -12.75 -1.28
C CYS A 51 15.85 -11.65 -0.39
N LEU A 52 14.52 -11.55 -0.29
CA LEU A 52 13.84 -10.57 0.56
C LEU A 52 13.60 -11.12 1.97
N GLU A 53 13.19 -12.38 2.10
CA GLU A 53 12.67 -12.95 3.36
C GLU A 53 13.27 -14.32 3.77
N ARG A 54 14.45 -14.68 3.27
CA ARG A 54 15.15 -15.97 3.54
C ARG A 54 15.03 -16.46 4.99
N THR A 55 15.40 -15.62 5.95
CA THR A 55 15.40 -16.01 7.38
C THR A 55 14.00 -16.34 7.88
N SER A 56 13.00 -15.54 7.48
CA SER A 56 11.60 -15.76 7.83
C SER A 56 11.08 -17.05 7.19
N LEU A 57 11.34 -17.26 5.90
CA LEU A 57 10.93 -18.47 5.18
C LEU A 57 11.54 -19.74 5.77
N ALA A 58 12.84 -19.72 6.08
CA ALA A 58 13.53 -20.85 6.70
C ALA A 58 12.96 -21.17 8.09
N ARG A 59 12.69 -20.15 8.91
CA ARG A 59 12.03 -20.31 10.21
C ARG A 59 10.64 -20.91 10.08
N LEU A 60 9.81 -20.41 9.17
CA LEU A 60 8.45 -20.91 8.95
C LEU A 60 8.45 -22.36 8.44
N ALA A 61 9.35 -22.70 7.51
CA ALA A 61 9.51 -24.06 7.02
C ALA A 61 9.93 -25.03 8.14
N GLN A 62 10.85 -24.61 9.02
CA GLN A 62 11.28 -25.39 10.18
C GLN A 62 10.18 -25.53 11.24
N GLU A 63 9.45 -24.45 11.55
CA GLU A 63 8.40 -24.48 12.59
C GLU A 63 7.21 -25.33 12.14
N TYR A 64 6.81 -25.22 10.88
CA TYR A 64 5.60 -25.85 10.39
C TYR A 64 5.81 -27.19 9.71
N GLN A 65 7.06 -27.55 9.37
CA GLN A 65 7.39 -28.80 8.69
C GLN A 65 6.60 -28.98 7.37
N ILE A 66 6.32 -27.86 6.69
CA ILE A 66 5.66 -27.81 5.38
C ILE A 66 6.51 -27.02 4.38
N SER A 67 6.36 -27.31 3.10
CA SER A 67 7.09 -26.60 2.05
C SER A 67 6.48 -25.20 1.81
N PHE A 68 7.34 -24.19 1.81
CA PHE A 68 7.01 -22.82 1.41
C PHE A 68 7.62 -22.52 0.04
N PHE A 69 6.79 -22.13 -0.93
CA PHE A 69 7.21 -21.76 -2.27
C PHE A 69 7.12 -20.24 -2.44
N ALA A 70 8.26 -19.57 -2.36
CA ALA A 70 8.39 -18.14 -2.65
C ALA A 70 8.42 -17.93 -4.18
N ILE A 71 7.29 -17.51 -4.75
CA ILE A 71 7.10 -17.38 -6.21
C ILE A 71 6.98 -15.92 -6.70
N GLY A 72 7.32 -14.96 -5.83
CA GLY A 72 7.22 -13.54 -6.11
C GLY A 72 8.40 -12.98 -6.91
N PRO A 73 8.26 -11.75 -7.44
CA PRO A 73 7.09 -10.89 -7.34
C PRO A 73 6.09 -11.19 -8.47
N MET A 74 4.92 -11.72 -8.13
CA MET A 74 3.95 -12.20 -9.14
C MET A 74 3.52 -11.11 -10.13
N HIS A 75 3.45 -9.85 -9.70
CA HIS A 75 3.07 -8.71 -10.53
C HIS A 75 4.05 -8.41 -11.68
N LYS A 76 5.27 -8.98 -11.66
CA LYS A 76 6.25 -8.88 -12.76
C LYS A 76 6.31 -10.13 -13.63
N ILE A 77 5.77 -11.25 -13.14
CA ILE A 77 5.88 -12.56 -13.77
C ILE A 77 4.63 -12.85 -14.60
N VAL A 78 3.46 -12.45 -14.08
CA VAL A 78 2.18 -12.64 -14.74
C VAL A 78 1.91 -11.42 -15.63
N PRO A 79 1.50 -11.61 -16.90
CA PRO A 79 1.08 -10.49 -17.74
C PRO A 79 -0.09 -9.74 -17.10
N PRO A 80 -0.18 -8.42 -17.27
CA PRO A 80 -1.29 -7.65 -16.73
C PRO A 80 -2.62 -8.20 -17.26
N SER A 81 -3.52 -8.57 -16.35
CA SER A 81 -4.89 -8.90 -16.69
C SER A 81 -5.72 -7.62 -16.66
N CYS A 82 -6.31 -7.21 -17.80
CA CYS A 82 -7.28 -6.12 -17.81
C CYS A 82 -8.49 -6.52 -16.95
N SER A 83 -8.57 -5.95 -15.74
CA SER A 83 -9.71 -6.12 -14.85
C SER A 83 -10.72 -4.97 -14.94
N SER A 84 -10.43 -3.91 -15.70
CA SER A 84 -11.31 -2.77 -15.91
C SER A 84 -12.08 -2.89 -17.22
N LEU A 85 -13.36 -2.51 -17.19
CA LEU A 85 -14.20 -2.32 -18.38
C LEU A 85 -14.03 -0.93 -19.01
N LEU A 86 -13.20 -0.08 -18.41
CA LEU A 86 -12.92 1.28 -18.87
C LEU A 86 -11.64 1.31 -19.69
N ASP A 87 -11.60 2.21 -20.68
CA ASP A 87 -10.41 2.50 -21.46
C ASP A 87 -9.28 3.00 -20.55
N GLU A 88 -8.05 2.61 -20.87
CA GLU A 88 -6.87 3.02 -20.12
C GLU A 88 -6.56 4.51 -20.37
N ASP A 89 -6.40 5.27 -19.29
CA ASP A 89 -5.99 6.67 -19.35
C ASP A 89 -4.45 6.79 -19.32
N TYR A 90 -3.89 7.19 -20.46
CA TYR A 90 -2.45 7.40 -20.64
C TYR A 90 -2.01 8.87 -20.48
N SER A 91 -2.91 9.75 -20.05
CA SER A 91 -2.60 11.17 -19.89
C SER A 91 -1.47 11.41 -18.89
N CYS A 92 -1.44 10.63 -17.79
CA CYS A 92 -0.39 10.71 -16.79
C CYS A 92 0.98 10.26 -17.32
N THR A 93 1.02 9.25 -18.20
CA THR A 93 2.25 8.72 -18.80
C THR A 93 2.95 9.80 -19.62
N SER A 94 2.20 10.52 -20.46
CA SER A 94 2.74 11.61 -21.27
C SER A 94 3.35 12.76 -20.45
N ARG A 95 2.91 12.93 -19.19
CA ARG A 95 3.48 13.91 -18.25
C ARG A 95 4.74 13.39 -17.58
N LEU A 96 4.81 12.10 -17.28
CA LEU A 96 5.99 11.44 -16.74
C LEU A 96 7.14 11.43 -17.76
N ASP A 97 6.85 11.20 -19.04
CA ASP A 97 7.85 11.15 -20.12
C ASP A 97 8.64 12.47 -20.29
N LYS A 98 8.11 13.58 -19.77
CA LYS A 98 8.75 14.90 -19.81
C LYS A 98 9.65 15.18 -18.60
N GLN A 99 9.64 14.31 -17.58
CA GLN A 99 10.42 14.48 -16.36
C GLN A 99 11.77 13.75 -16.49
N PRO A 100 12.83 14.23 -15.81
CA PRO A 100 14.09 13.50 -15.73
C PRO A 100 13.94 12.11 -15.10
N ASP A 101 14.86 11.21 -15.44
CA ASP A 101 14.90 9.88 -14.85
C ASP A 101 15.02 9.94 -13.33
N ASN A 102 14.23 9.11 -12.64
CA ASN A 102 14.21 8.99 -11.18
C ASN A 102 13.89 10.30 -10.42
N SER A 103 13.18 11.26 -11.05
CA SER A 103 12.87 12.55 -10.42
C SER A 103 11.45 12.69 -9.88
N VAL A 104 10.55 11.75 -10.19
CA VAL A 104 9.12 11.85 -9.83
C VAL A 104 8.80 10.98 -8.63
N ILE A 105 8.15 11.57 -7.63
CA ILE A 105 7.61 10.84 -6.47
C ILE A 105 6.26 10.24 -6.84
N TYR A 106 6.11 8.91 -6.76
CA TYR A 106 4.80 8.26 -6.82
C TYR A 106 4.17 8.19 -5.43
N VAL A 107 2.94 8.67 -5.30
CA VAL A 107 2.16 8.64 -4.06
C VAL A 107 0.87 7.88 -4.33
N GLY A 108 0.69 6.73 -3.68
CA GLY A 108 -0.54 5.95 -3.74
C GLY A 108 -0.73 5.13 -2.47
N LEU A 109 -1.90 5.28 -1.83
CA LEU A 109 -2.23 4.60 -0.56
C LEU A 109 -2.94 3.24 -0.78
N GLY A 110 -2.80 2.66 -1.98
CA GLY A 110 -3.49 1.44 -2.37
C GLY A 110 -5.01 1.61 -2.47
N SER A 111 -5.74 0.51 -2.46
CA SER A 111 -7.20 0.50 -2.65
C SER A 111 -8.01 0.51 -1.37
N ILE A 112 -7.36 0.28 -0.21
CA ILE A 112 -8.03 0.05 1.08
C ILE A 112 -7.94 1.27 1.99
N ALA A 113 -6.82 1.99 1.99
CA ALA A 113 -6.64 3.12 2.87
C ALA A 113 -7.34 4.37 2.30
N PHE A 114 -7.97 5.11 3.21
CA PHE A 114 -8.55 6.42 2.96
C PHE A 114 -7.82 7.44 3.84
N MET A 115 -7.86 8.67 3.37
CA MET A 115 -7.24 9.82 4.03
C MET A 115 -8.36 10.75 4.45
N ASP A 116 -8.34 11.21 5.70
CA ASP A 116 -9.31 12.22 6.11
C ASP A 116 -9.02 13.57 5.42
N GLU A 117 -9.96 14.52 5.51
CA GLU A 117 -9.83 15.82 4.83
C GLU A 117 -8.56 16.56 5.27
N LYS A 118 -8.23 16.52 6.56
CA LYS A 118 -7.07 17.23 7.10
C LYS A 118 -5.79 16.59 6.58
N GLU A 119 -5.68 15.28 6.64
CA GLU A 119 -4.54 14.54 6.10
C GLU A 119 -4.37 14.79 4.60
N LEU A 120 -5.48 14.87 3.84
CA LEU A 120 -5.46 15.15 2.40
C LEU A 120 -4.93 16.55 2.09
N ILE A 121 -5.37 17.55 2.84
CA ILE A 121 -4.90 18.93 2.71
C ILE A 121 -3.42 19.05 3.09
N GLU A 122 -3.00 18.43 4.20
CA GLU A 122 -1.61 18.46 4.64
C GLU A 122 -0.69 17.73 3.67
N MET A 123 -1.12 16.59 3.13
CA MET A 123 -0.38 15.87 2.08
C MET A 123 -0.23 16.71 0.82
N ALA A 124 -1.31 17.38 0.38
CA ALA A 124 -1.26 18.28 -0.77
C ALA A 124 -0.22 19.38 -0.57
N TRP A 125 -0.31 20.15 0.53
CA TRP A 125 0.63 21.23 0.78
C TRP A 125 2.06 20.72 1.03
N GLY A 126 2.24 19.56 1.65
CA GLY A 126 3.54 18.91 1.78
C GLY A 126 4.18 18.62 0.42
N LEU A 127 3.43 18.05 -0.52
CA LEU A 127 3.89 17.79 -1.89
C LEU A 127 4.22 19.09 -2.63
N ALA A 128 3.35 20.11 -2.55
CA ALA A 128 3.61 21.42 -3.16
C ALA A 128 4.88 22.10 -2.61
N ASN A 129 5.10 21.99 -1.30
CA ASN A 129 6.23 22.62 -0.61
C ASN A 129 7.53 21.85 -0.79
N SER A 130 7.49 20.54 -1.10
CA SER A 130 8.68 19.74 -1.40
C SER A 130 9.45 20.25 -2.63
N LYS A 131 8.78 20.99 -3.52
CA LYS A 131 9.25 21.44 -4.84
C LYS A 131 9.67 20.29 -5.78
N GLN A 132 9.42 19.04 -5.40
CA GLN A 132 9.67 17.88 -6.25
C GLN A 132 8.52 17.65 -7.23
N PRO A 133 8.80 17.06 -8.41
CA PRO A 133 7.77 16.47 -9.26
C PRO A 133 7.10 15.28 -8.57
N PHE A 134 5.78 15.13 -8.75
CA PHE A 134 5.04 14.02 -8.16
C PHE A 134 3.86 13.57 -9.04
N LEU A 135 3.53 12.29 -8.91
CA LEU A 135 2.29 11.66 -9.38
C LEU A 135 1.53 11.14 -8.15
N TRP A 136 0.33 11.67 -7.89
CA TRP A 136 -0.46 11.31 -6.74
C TRP A 136 -1.81 10.73 -7.14
N VAL A 137 -2.06 9.49 -6.73
CA VAL A 137 -3.36 8.82 -6.84
C VAL A 137 -4.25 9.24 -5.67
N VAL A 138 -5.30 10.01 -5.95
CA VAL A 138 -6.26 10.50 -4.95
C VAL A 138 -7.59 9.78 -5.12
N ARG A 139 -8.01 9.04 -4.09
CA ARG A 139 -9.29 8.34 -4.08
C ARG A 139 -10.29 9.11 -3.22
N ASN A 140 -11.50 9.31 -3.75
CA ASN A 140 -12.60 9.86 -2.97
C ASN A 140 -13.08 8.83 -1.94
N ASP A 141 -13.24 9.24 -0.69
CA ASP A 141 -13.86 8.41 0.35
C ASP A 141 -15.38 8.32 0.10
N PRO A 142 -15.92 7.13 -0.19
CA PRO A 142 -17.36 6.94 -0.40
C PRO A 142 -18.20 7.22 0.85
N ASN A 143 -17.60 7.22 2.04
CA ASN A 143 -18.30 7.48 3.31
C ASN A 143 -18.50 8.97 3.59
N ASN A 144 -17.87 9.86 2.82
CA ASN A 144 -17.92 11.31 3.04
C ASN A 144 -19.19 12.00 2.49
N GLY A 145 -20.31 11.27 2.53
CA GLY A 145 -21.69 11.76 2.45
C GLY A 145 -21.95 12.99 1.57
N GLY A 146 -21.87 12.86 0.25
CA GLY A 146 -22.49 13.78 -0.75
C GLY A 146 -21.98 15.23 -0.82
N ASN A 147 -21.48 15.79 0.27
CA ASN A 147 -20.75 17.06 0.32
C ASN A 147 -19.27 16.72 0.14
N GLY A 148 -18.91 16.33 -1.08
CA GLY A 148 -17.57 15.90 -1.42
C GLY A 148 -16.51 16.90 -0.96
N ILE A 149 -15.36 16.38 -0.55
CA ILE A 149 -14.18 17.18 -0.22
C ILE A 149 -13.90 18.11 -1.41
N LYS A 150 -13.76 19.42 -1.15
CA LYS A 150 -13.29 20.37 -2.16
C LYS A 150 -11.80 20.17 -2.38
N PHE A 151 -11.47 19.11 -3.11
CA PHE A 151 -10.12 18.80 -3.53
C PHE A 151 -9.98 19.05 -5.04
N PRO A 152 -8.87 19.67 -5.50
CA PRO A 152 -7.75 20.16 -4.71
C PRO A 152 -8.03 21.46 -3.94
N PRO A 153 -7.24 21.78 -2.87
CA PRO A 153 -7.35 23.05 -2.15
C PRO A 153 -7.16 24.28 -3.07
N GLU A 154 -7.75 25.41 -2.68
CA GLU A 154 -7.60 26.66 -3.43
C GLU A 154 -6.12 27.05 -3.59
N GLY A 155 -5.73 27.45 -4.79
CA GLY A 155 -4.34 27.81 -5.12
C GLY A 155 -3.38 26.63 -5.29
N PHE A 156 -3.79 25.40 -5.00
CA PHE A 156 -2.91 24.22 -5.09
C PHE A 156 -2.42 23.98 -6.52
N GLN A 157 -3.33 23.95 -7.50
CA GLN A 157 -2.98 23.72 -8.91
C GLN A 157 -2.00 24.76 -9.46
N ALA A 158 -2.21 26.05 -9.12
CA ALA A 158 -1.30 27.12 -9.50
C ALA A 158 0.10 26.96 -8.86
N THR A 159 0.15 26.44 -7.63
CA THR A 159 1.40 26.24 -6.89
C THR A 159 2.23 25.09 -7.44
N ILE A 160 1.59 23.99 -7.85
CA ILE A 160 2.28 22.80 -8.36
C ILE A 160 2.64 22.93 -9.84
N GLY A 161 1.83 23.65 -10.62
CA GLY A 161 2.03 23.80 -12.06
C GLY A 161 2.22 22.45 -12.76
N GLU A 162 3.20 22.37 -13.65
CA GLU A 162 3.48 21.13 -14.39
C GLU A 162 4.14 20.03 -13.54
N ARG A 163 4.67 20.35 -12.35
CA ARG A 163 5.39 19.40 -11.48
C ARG A 163 4.48 18.35 -10.86
N GLY A 164 3.20 18.64 -10.68
CA GLY A 164 2.26 17.73 -10.03
C GLY A 164 1.24 17.15 -11.00
N CYS A 165 1.10 15.83 -11.00
CA CYS A 165 0.01 15.11 -11.66
C CYS A 165 -0.86 14.44 -10.59
N ILE A 166 -2.18 14.67 -10.65
CA ILE A 166 -3.17 14.03 -9.77
C ILE A 166 -4.02 13.13 -10.64
N VAL A 167 -4.21 11.88 -10.22
CA VAL A 167 -5.05 10.87 -10.89
C VAL A 167 -6.05 10.25 -9.94
#